data_AF-K1ULD8-F1
#
_entry.id   AF-K1ULD8-F1
#
_cell.length_a   1.000
_cell.length_b   1.000
_cell.length_c   1.000
_cell.angle_alpha   90.00
_cell.angle_beta   90.00
_cell.angle_gamma   90.00
#
_symmetry.space_group_name_H-M   'P 1'
#
loop_
_entity.id
_entity.type
_entity.pdbx_description
1 polymer ?
#
loop_
_entity_poly.entity_id
_entity_poly.type
_entity_poly.pdbx_seq_one_letter_code
_entity_poly.pdbx_strand_id
1 'polypeptide(L)'
;EGYLYVDKTDMVWKLANQGLKYNYLSRPRRFGKSVLVDTLQAYFEGRKELFEGLKIMELEKDWKQYPVIRFDMSRGGATANEVKAYLDRTFDVYEQLYGIHIKPTDSLGNRFDLIIKTAYEQTGLKVAILIDEYDSPLQHSWKTPEHEGCTEVYRSVFSILKADDAYQRFVFITGITKFTQISLFSVLNNLTNISFLPEYAAICGITEEEIGENFKPELERMAEVNEWTLQQTHDNLKDYYDGYHFSRRNMVDIYNPFSLLNALDAQDLSCFWVSSGATSMLPKFVDNMELR
;
A
#
# COMPACT_ATOMS: atom_id res chain seq x y z
N GLU A 1 -11.81 9.34 15.49
CA GLU A 1 -11.65 10.71 16.04
C GLU A 1 -10.50 10.69 17.04
N GLY A 2 -9.74 11.79 17.17
CA GLY A 2 -8.60 11.88 18.09
C GLY A 2 -7.28 11.30 17.57
N TYR A 3 -7.17 11.00 16.28
CA TYR A 3 -5.93 10.55 15.63
C TYR A 3 -5.39 11.64 14.72
N LEU A 4 -4.07 11.70 14.59
CA LEU A 4 -3.36 12.59 13.68
C LEU A 4 -3.16 11.91 12.31
N TYR A 5 -3.39 12.64 11.23
CA TYR A 5 -3.14 12.19 9.86
C TYR A 5 -2.14 13.11 9.19
N VAL A 6 -0.96 12.59 8.83
CA VAL A 6 0.06 13.32 8.08
C VAL A 6 -0.37 13.38 6.62
N ASP A 7 -0.64 14.57 6.11
CA ASP A 7 -1.29 14.75 4.81
C ASP A 7 -0.34 14.54 3.61
N LYS A 8 -0.57 13.41 2.92
CA LYS A 8 0.11 12.96 1.69
C LYS A 8 -0.80 13.01 0.47
N THR A 9 -1.97 13.65 0.56
CA THR A 9 -3.05 13.49 -0.41
C THR A 9 -2.75 14.16 -1.77
N ASP A 10 -1.78 15.08 -1.83
CA ASP A 10 -1.28 15.62 -3.09
C ASP A 10 -0.55 14.55 -3.93
N MET A 11 0.27 13.70 -3.28
CA MET A 11 0.94 12.57 -3.92
C MET A 11 -0.06 11.49 -4.34
N VAL A 12 -1.10 11.26 -3.54
CA VAL A 12 -2.22 10.36 -3.91
C VAL A 12 -2.91 10.85 -5.17
N TRP A 13 -3.23 12.15 -5.25
CA TRP A 13 -3.85 12.74 -6.43
C TRP A 13 -2.96 12.64 -7.67
N LYS A 14 -1.67 12.95 -7.53
CA LYS A 14 -0.68 12.80 -8.62
C LYS A 14 -0.59 11.35 -9.08
N LEU A 15 -0.50 10.39 -8.15
CA LEU A 15 -0.45 8.97 -8.48
C LEU A 15 -1.69 8.51 -9.25
N ALA A 16 -2.87 8.94 -8.84
CA ALA A 16 -4.13 8.53 -9.45
C ALA A 16 -4.44 9.20 -10.80
N ASN A 17 -3.94 10.42 -11.05
CA ASN A 17 -4.31 11.22 -12.23
C ASN A 17 -3.18 11.50 -13.22
N GLN A 18 -1.94 11.53 -12.74
CA GLN A 18 -0.73 11.80 -13.54
C GLN A 18 0.21 10.60 -13.59
N GLY A 19 0.02 9.63 -12.68
CA GLY A 19 0.77 8.38 -12.64
C GLY A 19 0.38 7.42 -13.77
N LEU A 20 1.02 6.24 -13.73
CA LEU A 20 0.73 5.17 -14.67
C LEU A 20 -0.51 4.39 -14.23
N LYS A 21 -1.06 3.56 -15.11
CA LYS A 21 -2.22 2.74 -14.78
C LYS A 21 -1.88 1.64 -13.76
N TYR A 22 -0.77 0.92 -13.96
CA TYR A 22 -0.36 -0.20 -13.11
C TYR A 22 0.83 0.19 -12.24
N ASN A 23 0.59 0.29 -10.94
CA ASN A 23 1.56 0.78 -9.98
C ASN A 23 1.83 -0.29 -8.93
N TYR A 24 3.11 -0.47 -8.64
CA TYR A 24 3.57 -1.32 -7.56
C TYR A 24 4.39 -0.53 -6.54
N LEU A 25 4.00 -0.63 -5.27
CA LEU A 25 4.72 -0.03 -4.16
C LEU A 25 5.22 -1.11 -3.19
N SER A 26 6.54 -1.20 -3.06
CA SER A 26 7.25 -1.90 -1.99
C SER A 26 7.76 -0.90 -0.97
N ARG A 27 7.37 -1.13 0.28
CA ARG A 27 7.92 -0.48 1.46
C ARG A 27 8.08 -1.52 2.56
N PRO A 28 9.03 -1.33 3.49
CA PRO A 28 9.16 -2.20 4.65
C PRO A 28 7.86 -2.31 5.47
N ARG A 29 7.79 -3.30 6.37
CA ARG A 29 6.63 -3.46 7.26
C ARG A 29 6.38 -2.16 8.05
N ARG A 30 5.10 -1.87 8.31
CA ARG A 30 4.67 -0.72 9.11
C ARG A 30 5.04 0.68 8.59
N PHE A 31 5.24 0.82 7.27
CA PHE A 31 5.47 2.12 6.61
C PHE A 31 4.19 2.90 6.23
N GLY A 32 3.00 2.41 6.60
CA GLY A 32 1.73 3.07 6.22
C GLY A 32 1.17 2.68 4.85
N LYS A 33 1.60 1.54 4.29
CA LYS A 33 1.08 1.02 3.01
C LYS A 33 -0.44 0.82 3.02
N SER A 34 -0.98 0.19 4.07
CA SER A 34 -2.43 -0.04 4.18
C SER A 34 -3.22 1.27 4.32
N VAL A 35 -2.69 2.26 5.06
CA VAL A 35 -3.29 3.60 5.15
C VAL A 35 -3.30 4.28 3.78
N LEU A 36 -2.25 4.13 2.97
CA LEU A 36 -2.24 4.61 1.60
C LEU A 36 -3.30 3.91 0.74
N VAL A 37 -3.48 2.59 0.88
CA VAL A 37 -4.54 1.84 0.19
C VAL A 37 -5.93 2.33 0.62
N ASP A 38 -6.16 2.56 1.91
CA ASP A 38 -7.41 3.11 2.43
C ASP A 38 -7.68 4.51 1.86
N THR A 39 -6.64 5.35 1.80
CA THR A 39 -6.72 6.71 1.24
C THR A 39 -7.06 6.66 -0.26
N LEU A 40 -6.42 5.78 -1.02
CA LEU A 40 -6.72 5.56 -2.44
C LEU A 40 -8.17 5.06 -2.64
N GLN A 41 -8.61 4.13 -1.80
CA GLN A 41 -9.99 3.62 -1.85
C GLN A 41 -10.99 4.76 -1.61
N ALA A 42 -10.82 5.52 -0.52
CA ALA A 42 -11.69 6.65 -0.21
C ALA A 42 -11.73 7.69 -1.33
N TYR A 43 -10.57 7.96 -1.95
CA TYR A 43 -10.48 8.89 -3.07
C TYR A 43 -11.24 8.39 -4.31
N PHE A 44 -11.03 7.13 -4.74
CA PHE A 44 -11.72 6.59 -5.90
C PHE A 44 -13.21 6.36 -5.67
N GLU A 45 -13.64 6.04 -4.45
CA GLU A 45 -15.05 5.96 -4.07
C GLU A 45 -15.73 7.34 -3.97
N GLY A 46 -14.98 8.43 -4.16
CA GLY A 46 -15.53 9.79 -4.16
C GLY A 46 -15.97 10.29 -2.78
N ARG A 47 -15.41 9.74 -1.69
CA ARG A 47 -15.71 10.12 -0.29
C ARG A 47 -15.09 11.47 0.08
N LYS A 48 -15.52 12.52 -0.60
CA LYS A 48 -14.98 13.89 -0.52
C LYS A 48 -14.91 14.42 0.91
N GLU A 49 -15.89 14.10 1.73
CA GLU A 49 -15.99 14.52 3.13
C GLU A 49 -14.79 14.07 3.98
N LEU A 50 -14.13 12.96 3.62
CA LEU A 50 -12.93 12.47 4.32
C LEU A 50 -11.67 13.29 4.01
N PHE A 51 -11.72 14.15 3.01
CA PHE A 51 -10.57 14.93 2.54
C PHE A 51 -10.66 16.42 2.87
N GLU A 52 -11.70 16.85 3.57
CA GLU A 52 -11.85 18.27 3.95
C GLU A 52 -10.63 18.77 4.74
N GLY A 53 -10.06 19.90 4.28
CA GLY A 53 -8.85 20.49 4.86
C GLY A 53 -7.52 19.87 4.40
N LEU A 54 -7.55 18.82 3.56
CA LEU A 54 -6.34 18.20 3.01
C LEU A 54 -5.97 18.78 1.63
N LYS A 55 -4.69 18.68 1.26
CA LYS A 55 -4.09 19.22 0.02
C LYS A 55 -4.85 18.80 -1.25
N ILE A 56 -5.40 17.58 -1.29
CA ILE A 56 -6.15 17.09 -2.46
C ILE A 56 -7.40 17.92 -2.77
N MET A 57 -7.99 18.62 -1.81
CA MET A 57 -9.15 19.49 -2.05
C MET A 57 -8.82 20.69 -2.94
N GLU A 58 -7.56 21.10 -2.96
CA GLU A 58 -7.07 22.16 -3.84
C GLU A 58 -6.82 21.65 -5.26
N LEU A 59 -6.56 20.35 -5.42
CA LEU A 59 -6.21 19.71 -6.69
C LEU A 59 -7.43 19.10 -7.39
N GLU A 60 -8.25 18.32 -6.69
CA GLU A 60 -9.39 17.63 -7.25
C GLU A 60 -10.59 18.55 -7.41
N LYS A 61 -11.13 18.62 -8.63
CA LYS A 61 -12.29 19.44 -8.99
C LYS A 61 -13.50 18.60 -9.34
N ASP A 62 -13.29 17.37 -9.80
CA ASP A 62 -14.32 16.47 -10.31
C ASP A 62 -14.32 15.17 -9.50
N TRP A 63 -15.02 15.19 -8.36
CA TRP A 63 -15.14 14.09 -7.41
C TRP A 63 -16.08 13.00 -7.95
N LYS A 64 -15.60 12.25 -8.94
CA LYS A 64 -16.31 11.08 -9.47
C LYS A 64 -16.19 9.89 -8.53
N GLN A 65 -17.29 9.16 -8.41
CA GLN A 65 -17.33 7.88 -7.72
C GLN A 65 -17.04 6.76 -8.71
N TYR A 66 -15.82 6.23 -8.67
CA TYR A 66 -15.41 5.07 -9.46
C TYR A 66 -15.75 3.77 -8.72
N PRO A 67 -16.07 2.69 -9.44
CA PRO A 67 -16.12 1.37 -8.84
C PRO A 67 -14.72 0.95 -8.35
N VAL A 68 -14.64 0.47 -7.11
CA VAL A 68 -13.40 0.01 -6.48
C VAL A 68 -13.48 -1.46 -6.12
N ILE A 69 -12.46 -2.22 -6.52
CA ILE A 69 -12.26 -3.62 -6.11
C ILE A 69 -10.99 -3.66 -5.26
N ARG A 70 -11.10 -4.20 -4.04
CA ARG A 70 -10.00 -4.28 -3.08
C ARG A 70 -9.76 -5.72 -2.64
N PHE A 71 -8.49 -6.10 -2.61
CA PHE A 71 -8.04 -7.34 -2.01
C PHE A 71 -7.04 -7.05 -0.89
N ASP A 72 -7.31 -7.57 0.30
CA ASP A 72 -6.37 -7.64 1.42
C ASP A 72 -5.80 -9.06 1.51
N MET A 73 -4.66 -9.28 0.85
CA MET A 73 -4.07 -10.61 0.73
C MET A 73 -3.41 -11.10 2.02
N SER A 74 -3.32 -10.27 3.06
CA SER A 74 -2.90 -10.70 4.41
C SER A 74 -3.79 -11.82 4.97
N ARG A 75 -5.03 -11.88 4.47
CA ARG A 75 -6.07 -12.84 4.85
C ARG A 75 -6.10 -14.10 3.99
N GLY A 76 -5.18 -14.21 3.02
CA GLY A 76 -5.14 -15.30 2.04
C GLY A 76 -4.54 -16.62 2.54
N GLY A 77 -3.98 -16.66 3.75
CA GLY A 77 -3.37 -17.86 4.31
C GLY A 77 -2.03 -18.24 3.67
N ALA A 78 -1.64 -19.51 3.78
CA ALA A 78 -0.35 -20.04 3.32
C ALA A 78 -0.50 -21.18 2.29
N THR A 79 -1.72 -21.60 1.99
CA THR A 79 -2.00 -22.72 1.07
C THR A 79 -2.91 -22.31 -0.08
N ALA A 80 -2.84 -23.04 -1.20
CA ALA A 80 -3.65 -22.76 -2.38
C ALA A 80 -5.16 -22.79 -2.09
N ASN A 81 -5.59 -23.66 -1.17
CA ASN A 81 -7.00 -23.77 -0.78
C ASN A 81 -7.46 -22.56 0.05
N GLU A 82 -6.61 -22.04 0.95
CA GLU A 82 -6.92 -20.84 1.72
C GLU A 82 -7.00 -19.61 0.82
N VAL A 83 -6.06 -19.45 -0.12
CA VAL A 83 -6.07 -18.35 -1.08
C VAL A 83 -7.34 -18.41 -1.93
N LYS A 84 -7.70 -19.60 -2.45
CA LYS A 84 -8.94 -19.80 -3.19
C LYS A 84 -10.17 -19.45 -2.35
N ALA A 85 -10.25 -19.93 -1.11
CA ALA A 85 -11.39 -19.67 -0.23
C ALA A 85 -11.51 -18.19 0.15
N TYR A 86 -10.39 -17.48 0.30
CA TYR A 86 -10.38 -16.05 0.53
C TYR A 86 -10.90 -15.28 -0.69
N LEU A 87 -10.38 -15.59 -1.89
CA LEU A 87 -10.81 -14.95 -3.13
C LEU A 87 -12.28 -15.25 -3.44
N ASP A 88 -12.72 -16.49 -3.24
CA ASP A 88 -14.11 -16.94 -3.38
C ASP A 88 -15.07 -16.08 -2.54
N ARG A 89 -14.83 -15.96 -1.23
CA ARG A 89 -15.63 -15.11 -0.34
C ARG A 89 -15.57 -13.64 -0.69
N THR A 90 -14.42 -13.17 -1.18
CA THR A 90 -14.27 -11.76 -1.57
C THR A 90 -15.04 -11.47 -2.85
N PHE A 91 -15.04 -12.40 -3.81
CA PHE A 91 -15.81 -12.28 -5.05
C PHE A 91 -17.31 -12.36 -4.79
N ASP A 92 -17.77 -13.19 -3.84
CA ASP A 92 -19.18 -13.23 -3.45
C ASP A 92 -19.71 -11.84 -3.05
N VAL A 93 -18.91 -11.03 -2.35
CA VAL A 93 -19.29 -9.66 -1.96
C VAL A 93 -19.51 -8.78 -3.18
N TYR A 94 -18.60 -8.82 -4.16
CA TYR A 94 -18.72 -8.03 -5.39
C TYR A 94 -19.81 -8.56 -6.31
N GLU A 95 -20.02 -9.86 -6.36
CA GLU A 95 -21.08 -10.49 -7.13
C GLU A 95 -22.45 -10.11 -6.59
N GLN A 96 -22.61 -10.06 -5.26
CA GLN A 96 -23.82 -9.54 -4.63
C GLN A 96 -23.99 -8.04 -4.91
N LEU A 97 -22.92 -7.24 -4.80
CA LEU A 97 -22.95 -5.81 -5.05
C LEU A 97 -23.41 -5.47 -6.48
N TYR A 98 -22.95 -6.24 -7.47
CA TYR A 98 -23.24 -6.01 -8.89
C TYR A 98 -24.35 -6.91 -9.45
N GLY A 99 -24.99 -7.77 -8.63
CA GLY A 99 -26.05 -8.67 -9.05
C GLY A 99 -25.62 -9.75 -10.05
N ILE A 100 -24.37 -10.20 -9.95
CA ILE A 100 -23.76 -11.20 -10.86
C ILE A 100 -24.23 -12.60 -10.46
N HIS A 101 -24.67 -13.36 -11.46
CA HIS A 101 -25.08 -14.75 -11.28
C HIS A 101 -23.98 -15.66 -11.79
N ILE A 102 -23.24 -16.28 -10.86
CA ILE A 102 -22.16 -17.22 -11.19
C ILE A 102 -22.70 -18.58 -11.62
N LYS A 103 -22.03 -19.22 -12.58
CA LYS A 103 -22.28 -20.61 -12.94
C LYS A 103 -21.36 -21.52 -12.11
N PRO A 104 -21.77 -22.75 -11.76
CA PRO A 104 -20.92 -23.69 -11.02
C PRO A 104 -19.60 -24.04 -11.72
N THR A 105 -19.49 -23.79 -13.01
CA THR A 105 -18.29 -24.03 -13.83
C THR A 105 -17.35 -22.83 -13.90
N ASP A 106 -17.73 -21.68 -13.35
CA ASP A 106 -16.92 -20.47 -13.46
C ASP A 106 -15.68 -20.56 -12.56
N SER A 107 -14.52 -20.39 -13.19
CA SER A 107 -13.25 -20.28 -12.48
C SER A 107 -13.17 -18.94 -11.73
N LEU A 108 -12.25 -18.84 -10.76
CA LEU A 108 -11.96 -17.56 -10.10
C LEU A 108 -11.57 -16.46 -11.10
N GLY A 109 -10.85 -16.81 -12.17
CA GLY A 109 -10.54 -15.87 -13.25
C GLY A 109 -11.79 -15.38 -13.97
N ASN A 110 -12.71 -16.27 -14.35
CA ASN A 110 -13.97 -15.88 -14.99
C ASN A 110 -14.81 -14.97 -14.09
N ARG A 111 -14.88 -15.29 -12.79
CA ARG A 111 -15.62 -14.49 -11.81
C ARG A 111 -15.04 -13.09 -11.70
N PHE A 112 -13.72 -12.97 -11.63
CA PHE A 112 -13.07 -11.67 -11.56
C PHE A 112 -13.27 -10.83 -12.85
N ASP A 113 -13.20 -11.46 -14.02
CA ASP A 113 -13.51 -10.84 -15.32
C ASP A 113 -14.95 -10.29 -15.36
N LEU A 114 -15.92 -11.10 -14.92
CA LEU A 114 -17.33 -10.69 -14.82
C LEU A 114 -17.52 -9.52 -13.86
N ILE A 115 -16.84 -9.53 -12.71
CA ILE A 115 -16.91 -8.43 -11.73
C ILE A 115 -16.42 -7.13 -12.36
N ILE A 116 -15.25 -7.12 -13.00
CA ILE A 116 -14.67 -5.91 -13.60
C ILE A 116 -15.59 -5.38 -14.72
N LYS A 117 -16.02 -6.25 -15.64
CA LYS A 117 -16.87 -5.85 -16.77
C LYS A 117 -18.22 -5.34 -16.31
N THR A 118 -18.89 -6.05 -15.40
CA THR A 118 -20.21 -5.66 -14.90
C THR A 118 -20.13 -4.33 -14.14
N ALA A 119 -19.10 -4.12 -13.31
CA ALA A 119 -18.87 -2.85 -12.62
C ALA A 119 -18.72 -1.68 -13.61
N TYR A 120 -17.97 -1.89 -14.69
CA TYR A 120 -17.83 -0.89 -15.76
C TYR A 120 -19.15 -0.66 -16.50
N GLU A 121 -19.88 -1.72 -16.88
CA GLU A 121 -21.13 -1.63 -17.63
C GLU A 121 -22.23 -0.90 -16.85
N GLN A 122 -22.32 -1.12 -15.53
CA GLN A 122 -23.34 -0.49 -14.68
C GLN A 122 -23.02 0.98 -14.37
N THR A 123 -21.74 1.32 -14.15
CA THR A 123 -21.34 2.67 -13.76
C THR A 123 -20.97 3.57 -14.94
N GLY A 124 -20.62 2.98 -16.08
CA GLY A 124 -19.99 3.68 -17.21
C GLY A 124 -18.57 4.19 -16.92
N LEU A 125 -18.01 3.84 -15.75
CA LEU A 125 -16.71 4.31 -15.27
C LEU A 125 -15.73 3.15 -15.14
N LYS A 126 -14.48 3.42 -15.49
CA LYS A 126 -13.41 2.44 -15.37
C LYS A 126 -13.07 2.13 -13.91
N VAL A 127 -12.79 0.87 -13.62
CA VAL A 127 -12.61 0.32 -12.27
C VAL A 127 -11.23 0.63 -11.70
N ALA A 128 -11.16 0.99 -10.42
CA ALA A 128 -9.92 1.05 -9.65
C ALA A 128 -9.72 -0.26 -8.87
N ILE A 129 -8.55 -0.89 -9.00
CA ILE A 129 -8.22 -2.16 -8.36
C ILE A 129 -7.07 -1.95 -7.38
N LEU A 130 -7.29 -2.31 -6.12
CA LEU A 130 -6.33 -2.11 -5.03
C LEU A 130 -5.99 -3.46 -4.39
N ILE A 131 -4.71 -3.80 -4.32
CA ILE A 131 -4.23 -5.09 -3.78
C ILE A 131 -3.21 -4.79 -2.69
N ASP A 132 -3.62 -4.99 -1.44
CA ASP A 132 -2.77 -4.87 -0.26
C ASP A 132 -2.12 -6.20 0.10
N GLU A 133 -0.90 -6.12 0.65
CA GLU A 133 -0.05 -7.24 1.04
C GLU A 133 -0.01 -8.40 0.04
N TYR A 134 0.11 -8.10 -1.26
CA TYR A 134 0.00 -9.12 -2.32
C TYR A 134 0.94 -10.30 -2.12
N ASP A 135 2.09 -10.08 -1.50
CA ASP A 135 3.12 -11.08 -1.33
C ASP A 135 2.92 -11.96 -0.10
N SER A 136 1.96 -11.65 0.79
CA SER A 136 1.78 -12.36 2.06
C SER A 136 1.56 -13.87 1.88
N PRO A 137 0.61 -14.35 1.06
CA PRO A 137 0.44 -15.79 0.85
C PRO A 137 1.64 -16.49 0.20
N LEU A 138 2.30 -15.80 -0.73
CA LEU A 138 3.48 -16.34 -1.42
C LEU A 138 4.72 -16.37 -0.52
N GLN A 139 4.83 -15.46 0.44
CA GLN A 139 5.85 -15.46 1.49
C GLN A 139 5.62 -16.61 2.47
N HIS A 140 4.38 -16.80 2.94
CA HIS A 140 4.07 -17.84 3.93
C HIS A 140 4.21 -19.24 3.36
N SER A 141 3.89 -19.42 2.08
CA SER A 141 4.07 -20.71 1.39
C SER A 141 5.50 -20.92 0.89
N TRP A 142 6.43 -19.99 1.11
CA TRP A 142 7.76 -20.07 0.51
C TRP A 142 8.55 -21.28 1.03
N LYS A 143 9.20 -22.01 0.12
CA LYS A 143 9.90 -23.28 0.41
C LYS A 143 9.00 -24.39 0.99
N THR A 144 7.69 -24.29 0.83
CA THR A 144 6.76 -25.37 1.13
C THR A 144 6.21 -26.00 -0.17
N PRO A 145 5.73 -27.26 -0.13
CA PRO A 145 5.11 -27.91 -1.29
C PRO A 145 3.90 -27.12 -1.86
N GLU A 146 3.27 -26.28 -1.05
CA GLU A 146 2.09 -25.49 -1.41
C GLU A 146 2.41 -24.27 -2.27
N HIS A 147 3.68 -23.85 -2.38
CA HIS A 147 4.08 -22.62 -3.08
C HIS A 147 3.65 -22.56 -4.54
N GLU A 148 3.81 -23.67 -5.25
CA GLU A 148 3.43 -23.77 -6.65
C GLU A 148 1.91 -23.64 -6.82
N GLY A 149 1.15 -24.26 -5.92
CA GLY A 149 -0.31 -24.15 -5.88
C GLY A 149 -0.79 -22.71 -5.62
N CYS A 150 -0.19 -22.00 -4.66
CA CYS A 150 -0.50 -20.59 -4.40
C CYS A 150 -0.18 -19.72 -5.63
N THR A 151 0.98 -19.94 -6.25
CA THR A 151 1.41 -19.22 -7.44
C THR A 151 0.45 -19.42 -8.61
N GLU A 152 -0.08 -20.63 -8.78
CA GLU A 152 -1.01 -20.94 -9.86
C GLU A 152 -2.37 -20.24 -9.68
N VAL A 153 -2.86 -20.14 -8.44
CA VAL A 153 -4.07 -19.36 -8.13
C VAL A 153 -3.86 -17.90 -8.50
N TYR A 154 -2.70 -17.33 -8.14
CA TYR A 154 -2.33 -15.95 -8.48
C TYR A 154 -2.29 -15.73 -9.99
N ARG A 155 -1.66 -16.64 -10.74
CA ARG A 155 -1.61 -16.55 -12.22
C ARG A 155 -3.01 -16.59 -12.82
N SER A 156 -3.85 -17.50 -12.37
CA SER A 156 -5.22 -17.64 -12.87
C SER A 156 -6.02 -16.36 -12.66
N VAL A 157 -6.01 -15.79 -11.45
CA VAL A 157 -6.81 -14.60 -11.14
C VAL A 157 -6.18 -13.32 -11.70
N PHE A 158 -4.89 -13.08 -11.49
CA PHE A 158 -4.25 -11.83 -11.88
C PHE A 158 -3.92 -11.73 -13.37
N SER A 159 -4.06 -12.81 -14.15
CA SER A 159 -4.05 -12.72 -15.62
C SER A 159 -5.17 -11.84 -16.18
N ILE A 160 -6.31 -11.78 -15.48
CA ILE A 160 -7.46 -10.96 -15.83
C ILE A 160 -7.13 -9.48 -15.76
N LEU A 161 -6.24 -9.07 -14.85
CA LEU A 161 -5.79 -7.67 -14.78
C LEU A 161 -5.22 -7.20 -16.12
N LYS A 162 -4.49 -8.07 -16.84
CA LYS A 162 -3.99 -7.76 -18.19
C LYS A 162 -5.08 -7.86 -19.26
N ALA A 163 -5.96 -8.85 -19.16
CA ALA A 163 -7.02 -9.07 -20.15
C ALA A 163 -8.03 -7.91 -20.18
N ASP A 164 -8.37 -7.38 -19.01
CA ASP A 164 -9.38 -6.35 -18.82
C ASP A 164 -8.81 -4.92 -18.72
N ASP A 165 -7.61 -4.69 -19.28
CA ASP A 165 -6.95 -3.37 -19.24
C ASP A 165 -7.88 -2.23 -19.70
N ALA A 166 -8.74 -2.48 -20.69
CA ALA A 166 -9.65 -1.49 -21.24
C ALA A 166 -10.65 -0.94 -20.20
N TYR A 167 -11.06 -1.77 -19.24
CA TYR A 167 -12.05 -1.49 -18.20
C TYR A 167 -11.45 -0.91 -16.93
N GLN A 168 -10.12 -0.89 -16.82
CA GLN A 168 -9.41 -0.46 -15.62
C GLN A 168 -8.93 0.99 -15.75
N ARG A 169 -9.16 1.77 -14.69
CA ARG A 169 -8.65 3.14 -14.54
C ARG A 169 -7.28 3.12 -13.89
N PHE A 170 -7.14 2.32 -12.84
CA PHE A 170 -6.01 2.36 -11.93
C PHE A 170 -5.87 1.00 -11.26
N VAL A 171 -4.64 0.50 -11.19
CA VAL A 171 -4.29 -0.73 -10.48
C VAL A 171 -3.13 -0.42 -9.55
N PHE A 172 -3.31 -0.64 -8.26
CA PHE A 172 -2.28 -0.44 -7.26
C PHE A 172 -2.06 -1.72 -6.47
N ILE A 173 -0.82 -2.16 -6.43
CA ILE A 173 -0.40 -3.37 -5.74
C ILE A 173 0.68 -2.98 -4.75
N THR A 174 0.56 -3.45 -3.51
CA THR A 174 1.56 -3.18 -2.49
C THR A 174 1.96 -4.42 -1.71
N GLY A 175 3.20 -4.42 -1.23
CA GLY A 175 3.82 -5.56 -0.55
C GLY A 175 5.18 -5.20 0.03
N ILE A 176 5.93 -6.20 0.47
CA ILE A 176 7.26 -5.99 1.08
C ILE A 176 8.37 -6.35 0.10
N THR A 177 8.31 -7.55 -0.47
CA THR A 177 9.41 -8.21 -1.17
C THR A 177 9.27 -8.13 -2.69
N LYS A 178 10.41 -7.99 -3.38
CA LYS A 178 10.48 -8.14 -4.83
C LYS A 178 10.51 -9.60 -5.29
N PHE A 179 10.80 -10.54 -4.41
CA PHE A 179 11.01 -11.93 -4.81
C PHE A 179 9.75 -12.58 -5.42
N THR A 180 8.58 -12.23 -4.89
CA THR A 180 7.25 -12.62 -5.40
C THR A 180 6.84 -11.81 -6.64
N GLN A 181 7.65 -10.84 -7.08
CA GLN A 181 7.40 -10.09 -8.31
C GLN A 181 7.63 -10.94 -9.55
N ILE A 182 8.48 -11.97 -9.49
CA ILE A 182 8.75 -12.80 -10.67
C ILE A 182 7.45 -13.47 -11.17
N SER A 183 6.58 -13.91 -10.25
CA SER A 183 5.28 -14.49 -10.60
C SER A 183 4.28 -13.46 -11.09
N LEU A 184 4.24 -12.24 -10.52
CA LEU A 184 3.34 -11.18 -10.97
C LEU A 184 3.79 -10.45 -12.24
N PHE A 185 5.06 -10.08 -12.38
CA PHE A 185 5.58 -9.36 -13.55
C PHE A 185 5.63 -10.24 -14.80
N SER A 186 5.68 -11.57 -14.65
CA SER A 186 5.47 -12.47 -15.79
C SER A 186 4.05 -12.39 -16.35
N VAL A 187 3.07 -12.03 -15.51
CA VAL A 187 1.66 -11.85 -15.90
C VAL A 187 1.37 -10.40 -16.28
N LEU A 188 1.93 -9.44 -15.53
CA LEU A 188 1.76 -7.99 -15.67
C LEU A 188 3.07 -7.33 -16.11
N ASN A 189 3.34 -7.39 -17.41
CA ASN A 189 4.54 -6.79 -18.01
C ASN A 189 4.55 -5.25 -18.00
N ASN A 190 3.43 -4.60 -17.68
CA ASN A 190 3.30 -3.14 -17.64
C ASN A 190 3.33 -2.56 -16.21
N LEU A 191 3.64 -3.38 -15.20
CA LEU A 191 3.66 -2.97 -13.81
C LEU A 191 4.86 -2.06 -13.53
N THR A 192 4.61 -0.84 -13.07
CA THR A 192 5.68 0.10 -12.74
C THR A 192 5.94 0.12 -11.25
N ASN A 193 7.19 -0.13 -10.88
CA ASN A 193 7.63 -0.03 -9.49
C ASN A 193 7.84 1.44 -9.11
N ILE A 194 6.84 2.04 -8.47
CA ILE A 194 6.87 3.45 -8.07
C ILE A 194 7.70 3.70 -6.81
N SER A 195 8.14 2.63 -6.14
CA SER A 195 8.83 2.70 -4.85
C SER A 195 10.08 3.57 -4.87
N PHE A 196 10.77 3.62 -6.00
CA PHE A 196 12.05 4.32 -6.14
C PHE A 196 11.96 5.60 -6.99
N LEU A 197 10.75 5.96 -7.42
CA LEU A 197 10.52 7.18 -8.18
C LEU A 197 10.59 8.39 -7.24
N PRO A 198 11.33 9.45 -7.63
CA PRO A 198 11.55 10.61 -6.75
C PRO A 198 10.26 11.32 -6.34
N GLU A 199 9.26 11.36 -7.22
CA GLU A 199 7.96 11.98 -6.97
C GLU A 199 7.10 11.25 -5.92
N TYR A 200 7.38 9.97 -5.64
CA TYR A 200 6.66 9.16 -4.66
C TYR A 200 7.57 8.68 -3.52
N ALA A 201 8.78 9.24 -3.37
CA ALA A 201 9.72 8.83 -2.35
C ALA A 201 9.07 8.86 -0.95
N ALA A 202 8.43 9.99 -0.63
CA ALA A 202 7.76 10.26 0.64
C ALA A 202 6.28 9.87 0.69
N ILE A 203 5.74 9.10 -0.28
CA ILE A 203 4.31 8.71 -0.29
C ILE A 203 3.92 7.85 0.93
N CYS A 204 4.90 7.14 1.49
CA CYS A 204 4.79 6.36 2.72
C CYS A 204 5.96 6.69 3.63
N GLY A 205 5.73 6.62 4.94
CA GLY A 205 6.66 7.16 5.93
C GLY A 205 6.37 8.63 6.26
N ILE A 206 7.11 9.16 7.22
CA ILE A 206 7.00 10.55 7.67
C ILE A 206 8.34 11.23 7.41
N THR A 207 8.35 12.42 6.83
CA THR A 207 9.57 13.18 6.57
C THR A 207 9.95 14.03 7.79
N GLU A 208 11.20 14.50 7.86
CA GLU A 208 11.64 15.42 8.91
C GLU A 208 10.75 16.68 9.00
N GLU A 209 10.41 17.25 7.85
CA GLU A 209 9.53 18.42 7.76
C GLU A 209 8.15 18.12 8.37
N GLU A 210 7.58 16.96 8.06
CA GLU A 210 6.28 16.54 8.60
C GLU A 210 6.32 16.24 10.09
N ILE A 211 7.47 15.80 10.62
CA ILE A 211 7.67 15.64 12.06
C ILE A 211 7.51 16.99 12.76
N GLY A 212 8.22 18.01 12.27
CA GLY A 212 8.15 19.37 12.83
C GLY A 212 6.77 20.02 12.69
N GLU A 213 6.08 19.79 11.57
CA GLU A 213 4.76 20.37 11.31
C GLU A 213 3.64 19.72 12.15
N ASN A 214 3.67 18.40 12.31
CA ASN A 214 2.52 17.65 12.81
C ASN A 214 2.70 17.14 14.25
N PHE A 215 3.94 17.00 14.76
CA PHE A 215 4.22 16.35 16.05
C PHE A 215 4.90 17.27 17.07
N LYS A 216 4.78 18.59 16.89
CA LYS A 216 5.41 19.58 17.77
C LYS A 216 5.09 19.37 19.26
N PRO A 217 3.81 19.16 19.68
CA PRO A 217 3.49 18.94 21.10
C PRO A 217 4.15 17.67 21.67
N GLU A 218 4.22 16.60 20.89
CA GLU A 218 4.83 15.33 21.28
C GLU A 218 6.35 15.45 21.41
N LEU A 219 6.99 16.19 20.48
CA LEU A 219 8.42 16.49 20.53
C LEU A 219 8.78 17.34 21.74
N GLU A 220 7.98 18.36 22.05
CA GLU A 220 8.16 19.21 23.23
C GLU A 220 8.05 18.39 24.52
N ARG A 221 7.07 17.49 24.60
CA ARG A 221 6.89 16.61 25.76
C ARG A 221 8.07 15.65 25.94
N MET A 222 8.53 15.02 24.85
CA MET A 222 9.69 14.13 24.89
C MET A 222 10.97 14.90 25.27
N ALA A 223 11.14 16.13 24.77
CA ALA A 223 12.25 17.00 25.13
C ALA A 223 12.28 17.32 26.63
N GLU A 224 11.11 17.66 27.20
CA GLU A 224 10.97 17.98 28.62
C GLU A 224 11.32 16.78 29.52
N VAL A 225 10.80 15.59 29.20
CA VAL A 225 11.05 14.37 29.98
C VAL A 225 12.51 13.91 29.95
N ASN A 226 13.20 14.12 28.83
CA ASN A 226 14.58 13.68 28.66
C ASN A 226 15.62 14.78 28.94
N GLU A 227 15.19 15.98 29.38
CA GLU A 227 16.04 17.16 29.58
C GLU A 227 16.82 17.54 28.30
N TRP A 228 16.20 17.39 27.14
CA TRP A 228 16.76 17.73 25.84
C TRP A 228 16.20 19.07 25.34
N THR A 229 16.97 19.73 24.48
CA THR A 229 16.42 20.77 23.61
C THR A 229 15.59 20.13 22.49
N LEU A 230 14.66 20.89 21.90
CA LEU A 230 13.90 20.41 20.74
C LEU A 230 14.82 19.92 19.61
N GLN A 231 15.90 20.65 19.34
CA GLN A 231 16.88 20.24 18.33
C GLN A 231 17.53 18.90 18.68
N GLN A 232 17.91 18.70 19.95
CA GLN A 232 18.46 17.42 20.40
C GLN A 232 17.43 16.29 20.29
N THR A 233 16.15 16.53 20.55
CA THR A 233 15.10 15.53 20.34
C THR A 233 15.00 15.13 18.87
N HIS A 234 15.02 16.10 17.95
CA HIS A 234 15.08 15.84 16.51
C HIS A 234 16.32 15.03 16.13
N ASP A 235 17.52 15.48 16.54
CA ASP A 235 18.79 14.82 16.22
C ASP A 235 18.84 13.38 16.78
N ASN A 236 18.32 13.18 17.98
CA ASN A 236 18.25 11.86 18.63
C ASN A 236 17.25 10.92 17.93
N LEU A 237 16.06 11.41 17.56
CA LEU A 237 15.10 10.65 16.77
C LEU A 237 15.68 10.31 15.40
N LYS A 238 16.42 11.25 14.79
CA LYS A 238 17.14 11.05 13.55
C LYS A 238 18.14 9.92 13.69
N ASP A 239 19.10 10.02 14.60
CA ASP A 239 20.14 9.01 14.76
C ASP A 239 19.61 7.60 15.03
N TYR A 240 18.45 7.50 15.70
CA TYR A 240 17.89 6.24 16.16
C TYR A 240 16.85 5.61 15.20
N TYR A 241 16.07 6.43 14.48
CA TYR A 241 14.98 5.95 13.61
C TYR A 241 15.10 6.33 12.14
N ASP A 242 16.04 7.20 11.78
CA ASP A 242 16.27 7.66 10.41
C ASP A 242 17.02 6.65 9.55
N GLY A 243 16.85 6.83 8.24
CA GLY A 243 17.78 6.38 7.23
C GLY A 243 17.14 5.87 5.96
N TYR A 244 15.81 5.87 5.82
CA TYR A 244 15.19 5.29 4.63
C TYR A 244 15.18 6.26 3.46
N HIS A 245 16.15 6.08 2.58
CA HIS A 245 16.19 6.76 1.30
C HIS A 245 15.64 5.83 0.22
N PHE A 246 14.45 6.14 -0.28
CA PHE A 246 13.82 5.32 -1.32
C PHE A 246 14.16 5.77 -2.74
N SER A 247 14.69 6.98 -2.97
CA SER A 247 15.06 7.41 -4.32
C SER A 247 16.44 8.05 -4.37
N ARG A 248 17.29 7.60 -5.29
CA ARG A 248 18.60 8.22 -5.53
C ARG A 248 18.50 9.67 -6.03
N ARG A 249 17.36 10.04 -6.64
CA ARG A 249 17.11 11.41 -7.15
C ARG A 249 16.36 12.29 -6.17
N ASN A 250 15.80 11.69 -5.11
CA ASN A 250 15.12 12.39 -4.02
C ASN A 250 15.54 11.73 -2.70
N MET A 251 16.61 12.25 -2.13
CA MET A 251 17.25 11.77 -0.90
C MET A 251 16.59 12.41 0.34
N VAL A 252 15.26 12.48 0.36
CA VAL A 252 14.53 12.93 1.55
C VAL A 252 14.64 11.86 2.64
N ASP A 253 14.93 12.30 3.86
CA ASP A 253 14.96 11.47 5.06
C ASP A 253 13.51 11.03 5.38
N ILE A 254 13.31 9.71 5.52
CA ILE A 254 12.00 9.12 5.78
C ILE A 254 12.07 8.21 6.99
N TYR A 255 11.22 8.53 7.96
CA TYR A 255 11.07 7.81 9.21
C TYR A 255 10.02 6.70 9.08
N ASN A 256 10.29 5.58 9.74
CA ASN A 256 9.28 4.54 9.91
C ASN A 256 8.17 5.07 10.86
N PRO A 257 6.91 5.20 10.40
CA PRO A 257 5.84 5.78 11.21
C PRO A 257 5.61 5.02 12.51
N PHE A 258 5.63 3.68 12.49
CA PHE A 258 5.39 2.90 13.69
C PHE A 258 6.46 3.13 14.75
N SER A 259 7.74 3.08 14.37
CA SER A 259 8.84 3.32 15.32
C SER A 259 8.79 4.74 15.89
N LEU A 260 8.59 5.75 15.03
CA LEU A 260 8.50 7.14 15.43
C LEU A 260 7.34 7.38 16.41
N LEU A 261 6.13 6.92 16.06
CA LEU A 261 4.94 7.12 16.89
C LEU A 261 5.06 6.46 18.26
N ASN A 262 5.62 5.24 18.34
CA ASN A 262 5.85 4.60 19.63
C ASN A 262 6.92 5.31 20.46
N ALA A 263 7.96 5.86 19.83
CA ALA A 263 8.98 6.64 20.54
C ALA A 263 8.41 7.93 21.13
N LEU A 264 7.59 8.64 20.37
CA LEU A 264 6.90 9.85 20.82
C LEU A 264 5.89 9.56 21.94
N ASP A 265 5.15 8.45 21.84
CA ASP A 265 4.18 8.03 22.86
C ASP A 265 4.88 7.58 24.17
N ALA A 266 5.91 6.74 24.05
CA ALA A 266 6.69 6.27 25.18
C ALA A 266 7.65 7.33 25.76
N GLN A 267 7.89 8.41 25.02
CA GLN A 267 8.88 9.45 25.32
C GLN A 267 10.31 8.89 25.49
N ASP A 268 10.60 7.76 24.84
CA ASP A 268 11.85 7.01 24.99
C ASP A 268 12.33 6.44 23.66
N LEU A 269 13.65 6.39 23.49
CA LEU A 269 14.32 5.78 22.34
C LEU A 269 14.50 4.28 22.55
N SER A 270 13.52 3.51 22.11
CA SER A 270 13.50 2.06 22.23
C SER A 270 13.51 1.34 20.87
N CYS A 271 13.94 0.08 20.85
CA CYS A 271 14.09 -0.77 19.65
C CYS A 271 12.74 -1.18 19.03
N PHE A 272 11.86 -0.22 18.71
CA PHE A 272 10.55 -0.46 18.11
C PHE A 272 10.62 -1.05 16.70
N TRP A 273 11.80 -1.02 16.06
CA TRP A 273 12.05 -1.76 14.82
C TRP A 273 12.13 -3.28 15.03
N VAL A 274 12.59 -3.78 16.19
CA VAL A 274 12.67 -5.23 16.47
C VAL A 274 11.28 -5.82 16.67
N SER A 275 10.38 -5.09 17.34
CA SER A 275 8.98 -5.48 17.47
C SER A 275 8.19 -5.35 16.16
N SER A 276 8.79 -4.78 15.10
CA SER A 276 8.20 -4.67 13.75
C SER A 276 8.38 -5.89 12.85
N GLY A 277 9.00 -6.96 13.36
CA GLY A 277 9.22 -8.20 12.63
C GLY A 277 10.34 -8.11 11.58
N ALA A 278 11.17 -7.06 11.64
CA ALA A 278 12.39 -6.96 10.84
C ALA A 278 13.49 -7.83 11.48
N THR A 279 13.55 -9.12 11.14
CA THR A 279 14.58 -10.05 11.64
C THR A 279 15.96 -9.89 10.97
N SER A 280 16.22 -8.79 10.27
CA SER A 280 17.57 -8.42 9.85
C SER A 280 17.61 -6.91 9.69
N MET A 281 18.74 -6.29 10.06
CA MET A 281 19.01 -4.89 9.77
C MET A 281 18.81 -4.67 8.27
N LEU A 282 17.67 -4.08 7.89
CA LEU A 282 17.51 -3.50 6.56
C LEU A 282 18.58 -2.40 6.48
N PRO A 283 19.49 -2.46 5.52
CA PRO A 283 20.51 -1.43 5.39
C PRO A 283 19.86 -0.06 5.24
N LYS A 284 20.52 0.98 5.76
CA LYS A 284 20.11 2.40 5.71
C LYS A 284 20.03 2.95 4.27
N PHE A 285 20.04 2.08 3.27
CA PHE A 285 19.91 2.41 1.86
C PHE A 285 19.19 1.27 1.17
N VAL A 286 17.89 1.41 0.93
CA VAL A 286 17.12 0.38 0.21
C VAL A 286 17.35 0.58 -1.28
N ASP A 287 18.42 -0.02 -1.80
CA ASP A 287 18.71 0.01 -3.23
C ASP A 287 18.00 -1.14 -3.97
N ASN A 288 17.92 -1.02 -5.30
CA ASN A 288 17.32 -2.04 -6.16
C ASN A 288 17.99 -3.43 -5.98
N MET A 289 19.24 -3.46 -5.46
CA MET A 289 20.07 -4.65 -5.23
C MET A 289 19.79 -5.40 -3.93
N GLU A 290 19.30 -4.78 -2.86
CA GLU A 290 19.09 -5.44 -1.55
C GLU A 290 17.78 -6.24 -1.47
N LEU A 291 17.03 -6.23 -2.56
CA LEU A 291 15.81 -7.00 -2.77
C LEU A 291 16.00 -8.04 -3.89
N ARG A 292 17.24 -8.46 -4.15
CA ARG A 292 17.59 -9.59 -5.04
C ARG A 292 17.42 -10.93 -4.34
#